data_AF-G3A4R2-F1
#
_entry.id   AF-G3A4R2-F1
#
_cell.length_a   1.000
_cell.length_b   1.000
_cell.length_c   1.000
_cell.angle_alpha   90.00
_cell.angle_beta   90.00
_cell.angle_gamma   90.00
#
_symmetry.space_group_name_H-M   'P 1'
#
loop_
_entity.id
_entity.type
_entity.pdbx_description
1 polymer ?
#
loop_
_entity_poly.entity_id
_entity_poly.type
_entity_poly.pdbx_seq_one_letter_code
_entity_poly.pdbx_strand_id
1 'polypeptide(L)'
;MPLLTAHAQVLRNIPADAPRAKLTVTSVNTGTLDGDLISSDTEIRFAPGVRIISQDGRLLPTTSLIGQTLKVRYKLDLYQQLLTAWAVSDEAYKAAADSQ
;
A
#
# COMPACT_ATOMS: atom_id res chain seq x y z
N MET A 1 26.94 18.91 17.64
CA MET A 1 26.62 17.85 16.67
C MET A 1 25.29 17.24 17.07
N PRO A 2 24.17 17.49 16.37
CA PRO A 2 22.94 16.77 16.68
C PRO A 2 23.09 15.34 16.17
N LEU A 3 22.85 14.35 17.05
CA LEU A 3 22.68 12.97 16.62
C LEU A 3 21.41 12.89 15.77
N LEU A 4 21.58 12.72 14.46
CA LEU A 4 20.51 12.25 13.59
C LEU A 4 20.20 10.82 14.04
N THR A 5 19.16 10.66 14.85
CA THR A 5 18.59 9.35 15.14
C THR A 5 18.04 8.79 13.83
N ALA A 6 18.88 8.00 13.14
CA ALA A 6 18.41 7.11 12.10
C ALA A 6 17.53 6.08 12.79
N HIS A 7 16.22 6.35 12.84
CA HIS A 7 15.26 5.30 13.07
C HIS A 7 15.53 4.26 11.98
N ALA A 8 16.11 3.12 12.37
CA ALA A 8 16.19 1.97 11.50
C ALA A 8 14.74 1.57 11.18
N GLN A 9 14.15 2.21 10.17
CA GLN A 9 12.96 1.71 9.51
C GLN A 9 13.35 0.31 9.10
N VAL A 10 12.63 -0.68 9.63
CA VAL A 10 12.71 -2.06 9.14
C VAL A 10 12.72 -1.94 7.63
N LEU A 11 13.82 -2.32 6.98
CA LEU A 11 14.00 -2.16 5.55
C LEU A 11 12.91 -3.01 4.89
N ARG A 12 11.78 -2.38 4.56
CA ARG A 12 10.68 -3.05 3.91
C ARG A 12 11.13 -3.30 2.49
N ASN A 13 11.21 -4.58 2.11
CA ASN A 13 11.53 -4.97 0.74
C ASN A 13 10.30 -4.71 -0.15
N ILE A 14 10.03 -3.43 -0.40
CA ILE A 14 9.02 -2.98 -1.35
C ILE A 14 9.72 -2.96 -2.71
N PRO A 15 9.23 -3.70 -3.72
CA PRO A 15 9.80 -3.66 -5.06
C PRO A 15 9.92 -2.23 -5.58
N ALA A 16 11.03 -1.91 -6.24
CA ALA A 16 11.30 -0.55 -6.72
C ALA A 16 10.25 -0.07 -7.73
N ASP A 17 9.66 -1.01 -8.48
CA ASP A 17 8.61 -0.83 -9.50
C ASP A 17 7.17 -0.89 -8.94
N ALA A 18 6.98 -1.12 -7.64
CA ALA A 18 5.64 -1.23 -7.07
C ALA A 18 4.86 0.09 -7.22
N PRO A 19 3.75 0.13 -7.97
CA PRO A 19 2.96 1.35 -8.15
C PRO A 19 2.41 1.88 -6.83
N ARG A 20 2.13 3.19 -6.78
CA ARG A 20 1.48 3.85 -5.65
C ARG A 20 0.00 4.09 -5.92
N ALA A 21 -0.82 4.01 -4.87
CA ALA A 21 -2.23 4.39 -4.90
C ALA A 21 -2.74 4.65 -3.48
N LYS A 22 -3.88 5.32 -3.36
CA LYS A 22 -4.73 5.26 -2.17
C LYS A 22 -5.63 4.03 -2.29
N LEU A 23 -5.57 3.15 -1.30
CA LEU A 23 -6.44 1.99 -1.18
C LEU A 23 -7.53 2.29 -0.16
N THR A 24 -8.79 2.33 -0.59
CA THR A 24 -9.94 2.35 0.32
C THR A 24 -10.49 0.94 0.44
N VAL A 25 -10.51 0.36 1.64
CA VAL A 25 -11.03 -0.99 1.84
C VAL A 25 -12.55 -0.91 2.05
N THR A 26 -13.32 -1.51 1.16
CA THR A 26 -14.80 -1.45 1.20
C THR A 26 -15.40 -2.72 1.81
N SER A 27 -14.69 -3.84 1.75
CA SER A 27 -15.07 -5.09 2.41
C SER A 27 -13.83 -5.93 2.79
N VAL A 28 -14.04 -7.12 3.34
CA VAL A 28 -12.94 -8.04 3.68
C VAL A 28 -12.13 -8.52 2.47
N ASN A 29 -12.70 -8.47 1.26
CA ASN A 29 -12.11 -9.01 0.03
C ASN A 29 -12.17 -8.05 -1.17
N THR A 30 -12.59 -6.80 -0.96
CA THR A 30 -12.64 -5.77 -2.01
C THR A 30 -12.30 -4.39 -1.47
N GLY A 31 -11.91 -3.51 -2.37
CA GLY A 31 -11.67 -2.10 -2.11
C GLY A 31 -11.70 -1.28 -3.40
N THR A 32 -11.33 -0.02 -3.30
CA THR A 32 -11.06 0.84 -4.46
C THR A 32 -9.63 1.36 -4.41
N LEU A 33 -9.03 1.55 -5.58
CA LEU A 33 -7.71 2.14 -5.74
C LEU A 33 -7.82 3.47 -6.51
N ASP A 34 -7.09 4.48 -6.02
CA ASP A 34 -6.96 5.80 -6.63
C ASP A 34 -5.46 6.15 -6.74
N GLY A 35 -4.89 6.15 -7.94
CA GLY A 35 -3.46 6.38 -8.17
C GLY A 35 -3.11 6.63 -9.63
N ASP A 36 -1.88 7.04 -9.93
CA ASP A 36 -1.52 7.62 -11.23
C ASP A 36 -1.64 6.64 -12.42
N LEU A 37 -1.46 5.34 -12.18
CA LEU A 37 -1.47 4.29 -13.22
C LEU A 37 -2.83 3.61 -13.38
N ILE A 38 -3.85 4.07 -12.68
CA ILE A 38 -5.20 3.50 -12.66
C ILE A 38 -6.23 4.62 -12.68
N SER A 39 -7.43 4.36 -13.19
CA SER A 39 -8.50 5.35 -13.08
C SER A 39 -8.86 5.57 -11.60
N SER A 40 -9.26 6.79 -11.26
CA SER A 40 -9.67 7.10 -9.89
C SER A 40 -10.87 6.22 -9.49
N ASP A 41 -10.85 5.73 -8.25
CA ASP A 41 -11.87 4.86 -7.66
C ASP A 41 -12.09 3.52 -8.40
N THR A 42 -11.02 2.96 -8.98
CA THR A 42 -11.09 1.64 -9.64
C THR A 42 -11.34 0.56 -8.59
N GLU A 43 -12.44 -0.18 -8.74
CA GLU A 43 -12.74 -1.34 -7.89
C GLU A 43 -11.67 -2.43 -8.06
N ILE A 44 -11.17 -2.96 -6.94
CA ILE A 44 -10.17 -4.02 -6.91
C ILE A 44 -10.64 -5.18 -6.03
N ARG A 45 -10.46 -6.40 -6.50
CA ARG A 45 -10.61 -7.62 -5.68
C ARG A 45 -9.31 -7.93 -4.97
N PHE A 46 -9.41 -8.47 -3.77
CA PHE A 46 -8.24 -8.95 -3.04
C PHE A 46 -7.96 -10.40 -3.40
N ALA A 47 -6.70 -10.70 -3.71
CA ALA A 47 -6.28 -12.06 -4.01
C ALA A 47 -6.40 -12.95 -2.77
N PRO A 48 -6.63 -14.26 -2.93
CA PRO A 48 -6.47 -15.21 -1.84
C PRO A 48 -5.09 -15.07 -1.17
N GLY A 49 -5.07 -14.84 0.14
CA GLY A 49 -3.82 -14.62 0.87
C GLY A 49 -3.26 -13.20 0.76
N VAL A 50 -4.09 -12.20 0.43
CA VAL A 50 -3.73 -10.79 0.43
C VAL A 50 -2.99 -10.38 1.71
N ARG A 51 -1.95 -9.56 1.56
CA ARG A 51 -1.16 -9.03 2.66
C ARG A 51 -1.21 -7.51 2.66
N ILE A 52 -1.88 -6.93 3.64
CA ILE A 52 -1.79 -5.49 3.89
C ILE A 52 -0.79 -5.29 5.03
N ILE A 53 0.28 -4.55 4.77
CA ILE A 53 1.43 -4.42 5.65
C ILE A 53 1.53 -2.98 6.12
N SER A 54 1.51 -2.75 7.42
CA SER A 54 1.62 -1.44 8.05
C SER A 54 3.01 -0.82 7.86
N GLN A 55 3.13 0.46 8.24
CA GLN A 55 4.40 1.20 8.18
C GLN A 55 5.51 0.56 9.04
N ASP A 56 5.16 -0.04 10.17
CA ASP A 56 6.04 -0.80 11.07
C ASP A 56 6.24 -2.27 10.64
N GLY A 57 5.71 -2.68 9.48
CA GLY A 57 5.94 -4.01 8.91
C GLY A 57 5.03 -5.12 9.44
N ARG A 58 3.96 -4.78 10.16
CA ARG A 58 2.99 -5.75 10.68
C ARG A 58 1.90 -6.05 9.65
N LEU A 59 1.38 -7.27 9.66
CA LEU A 59 0.19 -7.61 8.89
C LEU A 59 -1.06 -6.97 9.54
N LEU A 60 -1.82 -6.26 8.72
CA LEU A 60 -3.09 -5.65 9.08
C LEU A 60 -4.24 -6.56 8.61
N PRO A 61 -5.13 -7.01 9.49
CA PRO A 61 -6.31 -7.78 9.11
C PRO A 61 -7.25 -6.93 8.24
N THR A 62 -7.72 -7.46 7.12
CA THR A 62 -8.61 -6.72 6.19
C THR A 62 -9.92 -6.29 6.85
N THR A 63 -10.48 -7.12 7.75
CA THR A 63 -11.66 -6.80 8.56
C THR A 63 -11.50 -5.53 9.38
N SER A 64 -10.30 -5.27 9.90
CA SER A 64 -10.02 -4.07 10.70
C SER A 64 -9.94 -2.80 9.86
N LEU A 65 -9.76 -2.94 8.55
CA LEU A 65 -9.50 -1.84 7.62
C LEU A 65 -10.74 -1.38 6.87
N ILE A 66 -11.88 -2.05 7.02
CA ILE A 66 -13.12 -1.69 6.31
C ILE A 66 -13.48 -0.22 6.62
N GLY A 67 -13.70 0.56 5.57
CA GLY A 67 -13.97 2.00 5.62
C GLY A 67 -12.71 2.88 5.74
N GLN A 68 -11.52 2.30 5.83
CA GLN A 68 -10.27 3.05 5.92
C GLN A 68 -9.64 3.26 4.55
N THR A 69 -8.99 4.41 4.38
CA THR A 69 -8.16 4.73 3.22
C THR A 69 -6.68 4.75 3.63
N LEU A 70 -5.87 3.95 2.95
CA LEU A 70 -4.43 3.85 3.18
C LEU A 70 -3.67 4.36 1.95
N LYS A 71 -2.63 5.17 2.17
CA LYS A 71 -1.63 5.42 1.13
C LYS A 71 -0.72 4.21 1.04
N VAL A 72 -0.67 3.57 -0.13
CA VAL A 72 0.04 2.31 -0.30
C VAL A 72 0.94 2.33 -1.52
N ARG A 73 1.99 1.51 -1.45
CA ARG A 73 2.54 0.85 -2.65
C ARG A 73 1.93 -0.53 -2.76
N TYR A 74 1.72 -1.04 -3.96
CA TYR A 74 0.99 -2.31 -4.11
C TYR A 74 1.58 -3.23 -5.18
N LYS A 75 1.17 -4.49 -5.12
CA LYS A 75 1.45 -5.52 -6.10
C LYS A 75 0.17 -6.29 -6.40
N LEU A 76 -0.07 -6.53 -7.69
CA LEU A 76 -1.17 -7.35 -8.17
C LEU A 76 -0.69 -8.78 -8.43
N ASP A 77 -1.62 -9.74 -8.38
CA ASP A 77 -1.38 -11.11 -8.85
C ASP A 77 -1.60 -11.24 -10.37
N LEU A 78 -1.51 -12.46 -10.89
CA LEU A 78 -1.70 -12.75 -12.33
C LEU A 78 -3.12 -12.45 -12.84
N TYR A 79 -4.11 -12.36 -11.94
CA TYR A 79 -5.51 -12.08 -12.25
C TYR A 79 -5.89 -10.62 -11.98
N GLN A 80 -4.88 -9.74 -11.84
CA GLN A 80 -5.08 -8.32 -11.55
C GLN A 80 -5.80 -8.09 -10.20
N GLN A 81 -5.64 -9.00 -9.24
CA GLN A 81 -6.18 -8.87 -7.88
C GLN A 81 -5.10 -8.33 -6.94
N LEU A 82 -5.48 -7.57 -5.93
CA LEU A 82 -4.55 -7.03 -4.93
C LEU A 82 -3.93 -8.18 -4.14
N LEU A 83 -2.63 -8.43 -4.33
CA LEU A 83 -1.88 -9.47 -3.63
C LEU A 83 -1.15 -8.92 -2.41
N THR A 84 -0.55 -7.74 -2.52
CA THR A 84 0.17 -7.11 -1.41
C THR A 84 0.02 -5.60 -1.47
N ALA A 85 -0.21 -4.98 -0.33
CA ALA A 85 -0.21 -3.53 -0.15
C ALA A 85 0.68 -3.16 1.05
N TRP A 86 1.62 -2.25 0.84
CA TRP A 86 2.46 -1.68 1.89
C TRP A 86 1.99 -0.27 2.19
N ALA A 87 1.44 -0.04 3.39
CA ALA A 87 1.09 1.28 3.85
C ALA A 87 2.35 2.15 3.98
N VAL A 88 2.36 3.32 3.36
CA VAL A 88 3.50 4.24 3.35
C VAL A 88 3.13 5.54 4.06
N SER A 89 4.14 6.28 4.51
CA SER A 89 3.95 7.63 5.02
C SER A 89 3.62 8.58 3.87
N ASP A 90 3.09 9.76 4.21
CA ASP A 90 2.81 10.82 3.23
C ASP A 90 4.06 11.24 2.46
N GLU A 91 5.19 11.33 3.13
CA GLU A 91 6.48 11.67 2.52
C GLU A 91 6.91 10.60 1.52
N ALA A 92 6.89 9.32 1.91
CA ALA A 92 7.25 8.23 1.01
C ALA A 92 6.26 8.08 -0.15
N TYR A 93 4.98 8.37 0.08
CA TYR A 93 3.96 8.40 -0.97
C TYR A 93 4.25 9.48 -2.01
N LYS A 94 4.67 10.67 -1.57
CA LYS A 94 5.06 11.79 -2.44
C LYS A 94 6.37 11.53 -3.17
N ALA A 95 7.40 11.05 -2.48
CA ALA A 95 8.71 10.74 -3.10
C ALA A 95 8.60 9.67 -4.20
N ALA A 96 7.66 8.73 -4.07
CA ALA A 96 7.37 7.77 -5.14
C ALA A 96 6.72 8.41 -6.38
N ALA A 97 6.11 9.60 -6.27
CA ALA A 97 5.65 10.39 -7.43
C ALA A 97 6.82 10.83 -8.30
N ASP A 98 7.85 11.37 -7.65
CA ASP A 98 8.95 12.07 -8.31
C ASP A 98 9.94 11.11 -9.00
N SER A 99 9.77 9.80 -8.76
CA SER A 99 10.62 8.73 -9.28
C SER A 99 9.98 7.94 -10.42
N GLN A 100 8.72 8.25 -10.79
CA GLN A 100 7.98 7.64 -11.90
C GLN A 100 7.84 8.62 -13.06
#